data_AF-A0A650CK85-F1
#
_entry.id   AF-A0A650CK85-F1
#
_cell.length_a   1.000
_cell.length_b   1.000
_cell.length_c   1.000
_cell.angle_alpha   90.00
_cell.angle_beta   90.00
_cell.angle_gamma   90.00
#
_symmetry.space_group_name_H-M   'P 1'
#
loop_
_entity.id
_entity.type
_entity.pdbx_description
1 polymer ?
#
loop_
_entity_poly.entity_id
_entity_poly.type
_entity_poly.pdbx_seq_one_letter_code
_entity_poly.pdbx_strand_id
1 'polypeptide(L)' 'MAGVNLSRRVLGAVLAGLGIAGWVLTIIMVFSLPYSLYADDALVAAVVASGVVTVVGGLLMGLWN' A
#
# COMPACT_ATOMS: atom_id res chain seq x y z
N MET A 1 -3.39 12.74 -26.59
CA MET A 1 -2.59 12.01 -25.59
C MET A 1 -2.72 12.58 -24.17
N ALA A 2 -3.01 13.87 -23.97
CA ALA A 2 -3.16 14.47 -22.63
C ALA A 2 -4.20 13.81 -21.70
N GLY A 3 -5.36 13.37 -22.24
CA GLY A 3 -6.40 12.72 -21.42
C GLY A 3 -6.01 11.34 -20.86
N VAL A 4 -5.18 10.59 -21.60
CA VAL A 4 -4.65 9.29 -21.15
C VAL A 4 -3.64 9.48 -20.00
N ASN A 5 -2.85 10.55 -20.07
CA ASN A 5 -1.88 10.86 -19.01
C ASN A 5 -2.56 11.33 -17.72
N LEU A 6 -3.66 12.08 -17.83
CA LEU A 6 -4.43 12.47 -16.65
C LEU A 6 -5.08 11.26 -15.95
N SER A 7 -5.71 10.38 -16.72
CA SER A 7 -6.36 9.18 -16.18
C SER A 7 -5.37 8.22 -15.52
N ARG A 8 -4.17 8.04 -16.09
CA ARG A 8 -3.08 7.27 -15.44
C ARG A 8 -2.61 7.90 -14.14
N ARG A 9 -2.44 9.23 -14.09
CA ARG A 9 -2.06 9.95 -12.87
C ARG A 9 -3.08 9.79 -11.76
N VAL A 10 -4.37 9.89 -12.10
CA VAL A 10 -5.46 9.69 -11.14
C VAL A 10 -5.47 8.27 -10.62
N LEU A 11 -5.39 7.26 -11.51
CA LEU A 11 -5.35 5.86 -11.10
C LEU A 11 -4.12 5.55 -10.23
N GLY A 12 -2.95 6.06 -10.62
CA GLY A 12 -1.73 5.90 -9.84
C GLY A 12 -1.83 6.52 -8.45
N ALA A 13 -2.41 7.73 -8.34
CA ALA A 13 -2.65 8.39 -7.06
C ALA A 13 -3.65 7.60 -6.18
N VAL A 14 -4.71 7.06 -6.77
CA VAL A 14 -5.68 6.22 -6.05
C VAL A 14 -5.02 4.95 -5.51
N LEU A 15 -4.25 4.24 -6.33
CA LEU A 15 -3.54 3.04 -5.92
C LEU A 15 -2.50 3.32 -4.83
N ALA A 16 -1.77 4.43 -4.95
CA ALA A 16 -0.84 4.86 -3.92
C ALA A 16 -1.56 5.17 -2.60
N GLY A 17 -2.70 5.87 -2.67
CA GLY A 17 -3.54 6.17 -1.51
C GLY A 17 -4.08 4.90 -0.82
N LEU A 18 -4.56 3.93 -1.60
CA LEU A 18 -5.01 2.63 -1.08
C LEU A 18 -3.88 1.85 -0.39
N GLY A 19 -2.67 1.87 -0.96
CA GLY A 19 -1.49 1.26 -0.35
C GLY A 19 -1.17 1.89 1.02
N ILE A 20 -1.19 3.22 1.12
CA ILE A 20 -0.94 3.94 2.39
C ILE A 20 -2.04 3.61 3.41
N ALA A 21 -3.31 3.66 3.00
CA ALA A 21 -4.44 3.40 3.90
C ALA A 21 -4.41 1.97 4.44
N GLY A 22 -4.17 0.98 3.57
CA GLY A 22 -4.00 -0.41 3.98
C GLY A 22 -2.83 -0.57 4.96
N TRP A 23 -1.72 0.12 4.71
CA TRP A 23 -0.54 0.05 5.56
C TRP A 23 -0.79 0.59 6.97
N VAL A 24 -1.46 1.74 7.10
CA VAL A 24 -1.85 2.30 8.40
C VAL A 24 -2.80 1.36 9.16
N LEU A 25 -3.79 0.78 8.47
CA LEU A 25 -4.71 -0.17 9.08
C LEU A 25 -3.99 -1.43 9.57
N THR A 26 -3.02 -1.94 8.82
CA THR A 26 -2.19 -3.07 9.25
C THR A 26 -1.43 -2.75 10.53
N ILE A 27 -0.80 -1.57 10.61
CA ILE A 27 -0.05 -1.16 11.81
C ILE A 27 -0.98 -1.15 13.03
N ILE A 28 -2.17 -0.56 12.90
CA ILE A 28 -3.18 -0.52 13.97
C ILE A 28 -3.59 -1.94 14.40
N MET A 29 -3.84 -2.83 13.43
CA MET A 29 -4.23 -4.21 13.73
C MET A 29 -3.12 -4.97 14.45
N VAL A 30 -1.88 -4.87 13.97
CA VAL A 30 -0.71 -5.51 14.60
C VAL A 30 -0.56 -5.05 16.06
N PHE A 31 -0.58 -3.74 16.32
CA PHE A 31 -0.49 -3.22 17.69
C PHE A 31 -1.70 -3.57 18.57
N SER A 32 -2.83 -3.93 17.97
CA SER A 32 -4.03 -4.36 18.69
C SER A 32 -4.09 -5.88 18.92
N LEU A 33 -3.18 -6.67 18.33
CA LEU A 33 -3.13 -8.11 18.53
C LEU A 33 -2.58 -8.46 19.93
N PRO A 34 -3.18 -9.42 20.65
CA PRO A 34 -2.58 -9.97 21.86
C PRO A 34 -1.24 -10.67 21.54
N TYR A 35 -0.28 -10.55 22.47
CA TYR A 35 1.10 -11.04 22.32
C TYR A 35 1.21 -12.51 21.87
N SER A 36 0.24 -13.37 22.22
CA SER A 36 0.20 -14.78 21.80
C SER A 36 -0.02 -14.98 20.29
N LEU A 37 -0.46 -13.96 19.56
CA LEU A 37 -0.69 -13.99 18.10
C LEU A 37 0.47 -13.38 17.30
N TYR A 38 1.51 -12.86 17.96
CA TYR A 38 2.77 -12.43 17.32
C TYR A 38 3.68 -13.61 16.93
N ALA A 39 3.20 -14.85 17.06
CA ALA A 39 3.99 -16.06 16.81
C ALA A 39 4.59 -16.16 15.40
N ASP A 40 4.20 -15.27 14.48
CA ASP A 40 4.67 -15.24 13.10
C ASP A 40 5.03 -13.80 12.67
N ASP A 41 6.11 -13.25 13.26
CA ASP A 41 6.67 -11.92 12.92
C ASP A 41 6.93 -11.75 11.41
N ALA A 42 7.20 -12.87 10.71
CA ALA A 42 7.38 -12.90 9.26
C ALA A 42 6.09 -12.53 8.50
N LEU A 43 4.92 -12.99 8.96
CA LEU A 43 3.64 -12.62 8.37
C LEU A 43 3.33 -11.14 8.59
N VAL A 44 3.58 -10.62 9.80
CA VAL A 44 3.41 -9.21 10.13
C VAL A 44 4.27 -8.33 9.20
N ALA A 45 5.53 -8.70 9.01
CA ALA A 45 6.45 -8.00 8.11
C ALA A 45 6.00 -8.09 6.65
N ALA A 46 5.46 -9.23 6.20
CA ALA A 46 4.97 -9.40 4.84
C ALA A 46 3.76 -8.50 4.53
N VAL A 47 2.84 -8.31 5.48
CA VAL A 47 1.70 -7.39 5.28
C VAL A 47 2.18 -5.95 5.12
N VAL A 48 3.11 -5.50 5.96
CA VAL A 48 3.75 -4.18 5.84
C VAL A 48 4.43 -4.01 4.48
N ALA A 49 5.21 -5.00 4.04
CA ALA A 49 5.89 -4.97 2.74
C ALA A 49 4.90 -4.89 1.56
N SER A 50 3.76 -5.60 1.63
CA SER A 50 2.71 -5.56 0.58
C SER A 50 2.10 -4.15 0.41
N GLY A 51 1.98 -3.39 1.50
CA GLY A 51 1.54 -2.00 1.48
C GLY A 51 2.52 -1.12 0.68
N VAL A 52 3.81 -1.23 0.98
CA VAL A 52 4.88 -0.50 0.27
C VAL A 52 4.88 -0.81 -1.23
N VAL A 53 4.77 -2.08 -1.61
CA VAL A 53 4.71 -2.50 -3.01
C VAL A 53 3.51 -1.86 -3.73
N THR A 54 2.36 -1.80 -3.07
CA THR A 54 1.14 -1.19 -3.61
C THR A 54 1.32 0.32 -3.81
N VAL A 55 1.94 1.00 -2.84
CA VAL A 55 2.26 2.44 -2.94
C VAL A 55 3.18 2.72 -4.11
N VAL A 56 4.29 1.98 -4.20
CA VAL A 56 5.28 2.13 -5.27
C VAL A 56 4.66 1.83 -6.64
N GLY A 57 3.85 0.77 -6.74
CA GLY A 57 3.15 0.43 -7.97
C GLY A 57 2.20 1.54 -8.44
N GLY A 58 1.45 2.15 -7.53
CA GLY A 58 0.60 3.30 -7.81
C GLY A 58 1.40 4.52 -8.29
N LEU A 59 2.51 4.85 -7.61
CA LEU A 59 3.39 5.94 -8.01
C LEU A 59 3.99 5.72 -9.41
N LEU A 60 4.51 4.51 -9.68
CA LEU A 60 5.08 4.17 -10.98
C LEU A 60 4.04 4.25 -12.10
N MET A 61 2.81 3.75 -11.87
CA MET A 61 1.72 3.89 -12.83
C MET A 61 1.37 5.36 -13.11
N GLY A 62 1.33 6.20 -12.07
CA GLY A 62 0.97 7.60 -12.20
C GLY A 62 2.05 8.46 -12.86
N LEU A 63 3.32 8.10 -12.70
CA LEU A 63 4.47 8.82 -13.26
C LEU A 63 4.88 8.34 -14.65
N TRP A 64 4.29 7.25 -15.14
CA TRP A 64 4.57 6.73 -16.48
C TRP A 64 4.02 7.66 -17.57
N ASN A 65 4.93 8.32 -18.30
CA ASN A 65 4.62 9.19 -19.44
C ASN A 65 4.30 8.41 -20.71
#